data_AF-A0A848FD97-F1
#
_entry.id   AF-A0A848FD97-F1
#
_cell.length_a   1.000
_cell.length_b   1.000
_cell.length_c   1.000
_cell.angle_alpha   90.00
_cell.angle_beta   90.00
_cell.angle_gamma   90.00
#
_symmetry.space_group_name_H-M   'P 1'
#
loop_
_entity.id
_entity.type
_entity.pdbx_description
1 polymer ?
#
loop_
_entity_poly.entity_id
_entity_poly.type
_entity_poly.pdbx_seq_one_letter_code
_entity_poly.pdbx_strand_id
1 'polypeptide(L)'
;MLRIRTALVLGLIAATTLPVTAQNADSARIADVARRGVEVMPFDLRATVHVFTKLDQGGVQRVAARDPGDQAQVRLVREHLQDLRSRFLRGDFSGPTHIHGQDMPGLATLRQAAPGQLLIAYQDVPGGAELRYQSADPALVAALHQWFEAQLSDHGPDAQAGHAHDHDHAHHHPMPAGGH
;
A
#
# COMPACT_ATOMS: atom_id res chain seq x y z
N MET A 1 8.32 71.67 27.48
CA MET A 1 8.77 71.12 26.18
C MET A 1 9.32 69.72 26.41
N LEU A 2 8.65 68.69 25.85
CA LEU A 2 9.12 67.41 25.27
C LEU A 2 10.48 66.82 25.75
N ARG A 3 10.70 65.52 26.02
CA ARG A 3 10.08 64.30 25.47
C ARG A 3 10.26 63.09 26.43
N ILE A 4 9.24 62.25 26.45
CA ILE A 4 9.18 60.88 27.00
C ILE A 4 10.10 59.96 26.19
N ARG A 5 10.76 58.98 26.83
CA ARG A 5 11.23 57.75 26.18
C ARG A 5 10.84 56.52 27.00
N THR A 6 9.71 55.97 26.64
CA THR A 6 9.20 54.63 26.93
C THR A 6 10.15 53.58 26.37
N ALA A 7 10.42 52.53 27.14
CA ALA A 7 10.76 51.21 26.63
C ALA A 7 10.40 50.17 27.69
N LEU A 8 9.24 49.52 27.54
CA LEU A 8 9.03 48.20 28.10
C LEU A 8 8.51 47.32 26.96
N VAL A 9 9.32 46.32 26.64
CA VAL A 9 9.15 45.35 25.57
C VAL A 9 7.96 44.46 25.89
N LEU A 10 6.92 44.50 25.05
CA LEU A 10 5.85 43.52 25.07
C LEU A 10 6.35 42.29 24.28
N GLY A 11 6.69 41.22 24.98
CA GLY A 11 7.04 39.94 24.38
C GLY A 11 5.81 39.32 23.71
N LEU A 12 5.82 39.26 22.38
CA LEU A 12 4.82 38.57 21.58
C LEU A 12 5.14 37.06 21.63
N ILE A 13 4.41 36.32 22.47
CA ILE A 13 4.41 34.85 22.41
C ILE A 13 3.60 34.46 21.18
N ALA A 14 4.28 34.19 20.07
CA ALA A 14 3.66 33.56 18.91
C ALA A 14 3.37 32.09 19.25
N ALA A 15 2.15 31.82 19.73
CA ALA A 15 1.65 30.45 19.82
C ALA A 15 1.42 29.92 18.40
N THR A 16 2.37 29.14 17.90
CA THR A 16 2.21 28.38 16.66
C THR A 16 1.18 27.29 16.87
N THR A 17 -0.08 27.59 16.55
CA THR A 17 -1.16 26.59 16.45
C THR A 17 -0.89 25.70 15.24
N LEU A 18 -0.36 24.49 15.47
CA LEU A 18 -0.39 23.43 14.47
C LEU A 18 -1.86 22.98 14.24
N PRO A 19 -2.24 22.59 13.02
CA PRO A 19 -3.64 22.35 12.68
C PRO A 19 -4.10 21.01 13.26
N VAL A 20 -4.76 21.05 14.42
CA VAL A 20 -5.49 19.91 15.03
C VAL A 20 -6.55 19.32 14.07
N THR A 21 -6.99 20.06 13.06
CA THR A 21 -8.00 19.64 12.09
C THR A 21 -7.53 18.55 11.13
N ALA A 22 -6.27 18.57 10.68
CA ALA A 22 -5.75 17.59 9.72
C ALA A 22 -5.56 16.20 10.34
N GLN A 23 -4.97 16.14 11.55
CA GLN A 23 -4.78 14.87 12.28
C GLN A 23 -6.11 14.17 12.64
N ASN A 24 -7.15 14.95 12.94
CA ASN A 24 -8.48 14.39 13.19
C ASN A 24 -9.12 13.83 11.91
N ALA A 25 -8.93 14.49 10.76
CA ALA A 25 -9.44 14.03 9.48
C ALA A 25 -8.78 12.72 9.03
N ASP A 26 -7.45 12.60 9.19
CA ASP A 26 -6.71 11.37 8.85
C ASP A 26 -7.12 10.20 9.77
N SER A 27 -7.25 10.45 11.07
CA SER A 27 -7.70 9.43 12.04
C SER A 27 -9.12 8.93 11.75
N ALA A 28 -10.03 9.85 11.38
CA ALA A 28 -11.39 9.49 10.98
C ALA A 28 -11.42 8.68 9.68
N ARG A 29 -10.57 9.02 8.71
CA ARG A 29 -10.42 8.28 7.45
C ARG A 29 -9.92 6.85 7.68
N ILE A 30 -8.88 6.67 8.49
CA ILE A 30 -8.33 5.34 8.84
C ILE A 30 -9.41 4.49 9.54
N ALA A 31 -10.15 5.06 10.49
CA ALA A 31 -11.21 4.34 11.19
C ALA A 31 -12.34 3.89 10.25
N ASP A 32 -12.69 4.73 9.27
CA ASP A 32 -13.72 4.41 8.30
C ASP A 32 -13.26 3.37 7.26
N VAL A 33 -12.00 3.41 6.85
CA VAL A 33 -11.35 2.35 6.03
C VAL A 33 -11.35 1.03 6.78
N ALA A 34 -10.97 1.01 8.06
CA ALA A 34 -10.99 -0.21 8.87
C ALA A 34 -12.42 -0.79 8.99
N ARG A 35 -13.42 0.07 9.15
CA ARG A 35 -14.84 -0.32 9.20
C ARG A 35 -15.33 -0.93 7.88
N ARG A 36 -15.05 -0.27 6.75
CA ARG A 36 -15.45 -0.75 5.40
C ARG A 36 -14.62 -1.96 4.96
N GLY A 37 -13.40 -2.07 5.45
CA GLY A 37 -12.48 -3.15 5.18
C GLY A 37 -13.01 -4.52 5.58
N VAL A 38 -13.82 -4.62 6.65
CA VAL A 38 -14.38 -5.89 7.13
C VAL A 38 -15.26 -6.59 6.08
N GLU A 39 -15.90 -5.83 5.19
CA GLU A 39 -16.77 -6.38 4.14
C GLU A 39 -15.99 -6.88 2.92
N VAL A 40 -14.71 -6.49 2.79
CA VAL A 40 -13.90 -6.72 1.58
C VAL A 40 -12.64 -7.54 1.87
N MET A 41 -12.04 -7.36 3.05
CA MET A 41 -10.89 -8.08 3.57
C MET A 41 -11.37 -9.05 4.65
N PRO A 42 -11.46 -10.36 4.36
CA PRO A 42 -12.04 -11.35 5.26
C PRO A 42 -11.11 -11.76 6.41
N PHE A 43 -10.06 -10.98 6.70
CA PHE A 43 -9.04 -11.21 7.71
C PHE A 43 -8.94 -10.01 8.67
N ASP A 44 -8.32 -10.20 9.83
CA ASP A 44 -8.15 -9.09 10.79
C ASP A 44 -7.02 -8.18 10.31
N LEU A 45 -7.36 -6.96 9.91
CA LEU A 45 -6.41 -5.94 9.49
C LEU A 45 -5.26 -5.76 10.49
N ARG A 46 -5.55 -5.73 11.79
CA ARG A 46 -4.55 -5.52 12.83
C ARG A 46 -3.65 -6.72 13.04
N ALA A 47 -4.15 -7.92 12.72
CA ALA A 47 -3.37 -9.16 12.77
C ALA A 47 -2.51 -9.37 11.51
N THR A 48 -2.62 -8.48 10.52
CA THR A 48 -1.87 -8.56 9.26
C THR A 48 -1.02 -7.31 9.05
N VAL A 49 -0.13 -7.39 8.07
CA VAL A 49 0.62 -6.24 7.56
C VAL A 49 0.52 -6.23 6.04
N HIS A 50 0.15 -5.09 5.49
CA HIS A 50 0.22 -4.81 4.06
C HIS A 50 1.57 -4.18 3.73
N VAL A 51 2.24 -4.72 2.71
CA VAL A 51 3.51 -4.19 2.23
C VAL A 51 3.33 -3.83 0.76
N PHE A 52 3.57 -2.57 0.42
CA PHE A 52 3.52 -2.09 -0.94
C PHE A 52 4.93 -1.67 -1.39
N THR A 53 5.46 -2.34 -2.41
CA THR A 53 6.79 -2.08 -2.96
C THR A 53 6.67 -1.60 -4.39
N LYS A 54 7.13 -0.38 -4.67
CA LYS A 54 7.21 0.13 -6.03
C LYS A 54 8.43 -0.47 -6.73
N LEU A 55 8.26 -0.87 -7.99
CA LEU A 55 9.32 -1.33 -8.86
C LEU A 55 9.32 -0.48 -10.15
N ASP A 56 10.44 -0.44 -10.85
CA ASP A 56 10.59 0.37 -12.08
C ASP A 56 9.56 0.06 -13.16
N GLN A 57 9.16 -1.22 -13.27
CA GLN A 57 8.17 -1.69 -14.25
C GLN A 57 6.87 -2.20 -13.60
N GLY A 58 6.56 -1.74 -12.38
CA GLY A 58 5.32 -2.11 -11.70
C GLY A 58 5.42 -2.04 -10.18
N GLY A 59 5.06 -3.12 -9.50
CA GLY A 59 5.06 -3.14 -8.03
C GLY A 59 4.62 -4.48 -7.44
N VAL A 60 4.83 -4.62 -6.14
CA VAL A 60 4.42 -5.78 -5.34
C VAL A 60 3.48 -5.32 -4.24
N GLN A 61 2.31 -5.95 -4.15
CA GLN A 61 1.44 -5.91 -2.97
C GLN A 61 1.61 -7.24 -2.24
N ARG A 62 2.12 -7.21 -1.01
CA ARG A 62 2.20 -8.37 -0.14
C ARG A 62 1.31 -8.17 1.07
N VAL A 63 0.65 -9.23 1.52
CA VAL A 63 -0.05 -9.25 2.79
C VAL A 63 0.39 -10.48 3.55
N ALA A 64 0.73 -10.30 4.82
CA ALA A 64 1.15 -11.40 5.69
C ALA A 64 0.56 -11.24 7.09
N ALA A 65 0.25 -12.37 7.73
CA ALA A 65 -0.07 -12.41 9.15
C ALA A 65 1.15 -11.99 9.99
N ARG A 66 0.91 -11.22 11.05
CA ARG A 66 1.96 -10.83 12.01
C ARG A 66 2.45 -12.03 12.81
N ASP A 67 1.57 -13.00 13.08
CA ASP A 67 1.92 -14.33 13.58
C ASP A 67 1.82 -15.35 12.43
N PRO A 68 2.95 -15.85 11.88
CA PRO A 68 2.93 -16.88 10.85
C PRO A 68 2.31 -18.21 11.31
N GLY A 69 2.19 -18.42 12.63
CA GLY A 69 1.49 -19.55 13.23
C GLY A 69 -0.03 -19.46 13.14
N ASP A 70 -0.60 -18.26 12.90
CA ASP A 70 -2.03 -18.06 12.72
C ASP A 70 -2.47 -18.53 11.31
N GLN A 71 -2.65 -19.84 11.19
CA GLN A 71 -3.06 -20.47 9.93
C GLN A 71 -4.45 -20.02 9.44
N ALA A 72 -5.28 -19.42 10.31
CA ALA A 72 -6.55 -18.85 9.89
C ALA A 72 -6.33 -17.56 9.10
N GLN A 73 -5.55 -16.62 9.63
CA GLN A 73 -5.20 -15.38 8.94
C GLN A 73 -4.45 -15.65 7.64
N VAL A 74 -3.46 -16.56 7.66
CA VAL A 74 -2.68 -16.92 6.48
C VAL A 74 -3.57 -17.42 5.34
N ARG A 75 -4.54 -18.30 5.65
CA ARG A 75 -5.48 -18.84 4.66
C ARG A 75 -6.38 -17.73 4.10
N LEU A 76 -6.96 -16.90 4.95
CA LEU A 76 -7.86 -15.81 4.55
C LEU A 76 -7.15 -14.79 3.67
N VAL A 77 -5.89 -14.47 4.00
CA VAL A 77 -5.02 -13.62 3.17
C VAL A 77 -4.81 -14.24 1.80
N ARG A 78 -4.45 -15.52 1.72
CA ARG A 78 -4.21 -16.21 0.45
C ARG A 78 -5.44 -16.24 -0.44
N GLU A 79 -6.59 -16.60 0.12
CA GLU A 79 -7.88 -16.61 -0.58
C GLU A 79 -8.23 -15.20 -1.09
N HIS A 80 -8.03 -14.18 -0.25
CA HIS A 80 -8.31 -12.80 -0.63
C HIS A 80 -7.44 -12.32 -1.81
N LEU A 81 -6.12 -12.55 -1.79
CA LEU A 81 -5.25 -12.11 -2.90
C LEU A 81 -5.55 -12.87 -4.21
N GLN A 82 -5.98 -14.14 -4.14
CA GLN A 82 -6.42 -14.88 -5.33
C GLN A 82 -7.70 -14.29 -5.93
N ASP A 83 -8.66 -13.89 -5.09
CA ASP A 83 -9.88 -13.21 -5.53
C ASP A 83 -9.55 -11.84 -6.15
N LEU A 84 -8.74 -11.02 -5.47
CA LEU A 84 -8.27 -9.73 -5.99
C LEU A 84 -7.62 -9.88 -7.36
N ARG A 85 -6.69 -10.84 -7.52
CA ARG A 85 -6.07 -11.12 -8.82
C ARG A 85 -7.11 -11.43 -9.89
N SER A 86 -8.06 -12.31 -9.58
CA SER A 86 -9.09 -12.74 -10.52
C SER A 86 -9.96 -11.57 -10.98
N ARG A 87 -10.30 -10.65 -10.07
CA ARG A 87 -11.09 -9.44 -10.38
C ARG A 87 -10.28 -8.40 -11.16
N PHE A 88 -9.07 -8.08 -10.71
CA PHE A 88 -8.23 -7.07 -11.35
C PHE A 88 -7.83 -7.43 -12.77
N LEU A 89 -7.60 -8.72 -13.06
CA LEU A 89 -7.34 -9.19 -14.44
C LEU A 89 -8.53 -8.95 -15.40
N ARG A 90 -9.74 -8.71 -14.87
CA ARG A 90 -10.93 -8.32 -15.64
C ARG A 90 -11.26 -6.83 -15.54
N GLY A 91 -10.35 -6.02 -14.98
CA GLY A 91 -10.56 -4.59 -14.76
C GLY A 91 -11.53 -4.27 -13.61
N ASP A 92 -11.90 -5.25 -12.80
CA ASP A 92 -12.81 -5.05 -11.67
C ASP A 92 -12.05 -4.61 -10.42
N PHE A 93 -12.00 -3.29 -10.19
CA PHE A 93 -11.43 -2.67 -9.00
C PHE A 93 -12.49 -2.23 -7.96
N SER A 94 -13.69 -2.83 -8.00
CA SER A 94 -14.80 -2.44 -7.11
C SER A 94 -14.51 -2.62 -5.62
N GLY A 95 -13.73 -3.64 -5.24
CA GLY A 95 -13.29 -3.86 -3.85
C GLY A 95 -12.50 -2.68 -3.27
N PRO A 96 -11.36 -2.29 -3.88
CA PRO A 96 -10.62 -1.08 -3.48
C PRO A 96 -11.49 0.17 -3.48
N THR A 97 -12.35 0.32 -4.49
CA THR A 97 -13.26 1.46 -4.58
C THR A 97 -14.27 1.52 -3.42
N HIS A 98 -14.77 0.38 -2.93
CA HIS A 98 -15.67 0.32 -1.78
C HIS A 98 -15.00 0.80 -0.49
N ILE A 99 -13.76 0.35 -0.28
CA ILE A 99 -12.99 0.71 0.91
C ILE A 99 -12.51 2.16 0.85
N HIS A 100 -11.95 2.59 -0.29
CA HIS A 100 -11.15 3.81 -0.39
C HIS A 100 -11.85 4.99 -1.08
N GLY A 101 -12.96 4.72 -1.77
CA GLY A 101 -13.67 5.67 -2.62
C GLY A 101 -13.26 5.57 -4.09
N GLN A 102 -14.09 6.11 -4.99
CA GLN A 102 -13.84 6.13 -6.44
C GLN A 102 -12.65 7.00 -6.81
N ASP A 103 -12.38 8.04 -6.02
CA ASP A 103 -11.38 9.08 -6.30
C ASP A 103 -9.98 8.74 -5.78
N MET A 104 -9.75 7.49 -5.34
CA MET A 104 -8.43 7.06 -4.89
C MET A 104 -7.41 7.23 -6.03
N PRO A 105 -6.29 7.93 -5.80
CA PRO A 105 -5.26 8.14 -6.82
C PRO A 105 -4.87 6.86 -7.54
N GLY A 106 -4.76 6.92 -8.87
CA GLY A 106 -4.39 5.77 -9.72
C GLY A 106 -5.55 4.86 -10.15
N LEU A 107 -6.64 4.73 -9.38
CA LEU A 107 -7.70 3.75 -9.69
C LEU A 107 -8.37 3.97 -11.05
N ALA A 108 -8.64 5.22 -11.43
CA ALA A 108 -9.28 5.53 -12.71
C ALA A 108 -8.45 5.01 -13.90
N THR A 109 -7.13 5.22 -13.87
CA THR A 109 -6.20 4.76 -14.90
C THR A 109 -6.07 3.23 -14.89
N LEU A 110 -5.94 2.61 -13.72
CA LEU A 110 -5.83 1.15 -13.60
C LEU A 110 -7.07 0.42 -14.15
N ARG A 111 -8.27 0.99 -13.94
CA ARG A 111 -9.53 0.45 -14.47
C ARG A 111 -9.66 0.52 -16.00
N GLN A 112 -8.90 1.42 -16.63
CA GLN A 112 -8.92 1.61 -18.08
C GLN A 112 -7.86 0.76 -18.80
N ALA A 113 -7.03 0.01 -18.07
CA ALA A 113 -6.04 -0.89 -18.66
C ALA A 113 -6.74 -1.91 -19.59
N ALA A 114 -6.31 -1.95 -20.85
CA ALA A 114 -6.76 -2.97 -21.77
C ALA A 114 -6.22 -4.36 -21.36
N PRO A 115 -6.91 -5.45 -21.73
CA PRO A 115 -6.44 -6.80 -21.44
C PRO A 115 -4.97 -7.01 -21.86
N GLY A 116 -4.13 -7.44 -20.92
CA GLY A 116 -2.71 -7.70 -21.15
C GLY A 116 -1.77 -6.50 -20.93
N GLN A 117 -2.28 -5.28 -20.73
CA GLN A 117 -1.43 -4.11 -20.41
C GLN A 117 -0.95 -4.12 -18.95
N LEU A 118 -1.75 -4.66 -18.03
CA LEU A 118 -1.39 -4.86 -16.63
C LEU A 118 -1.37 -6.36 -16.33
N LEU A 119 -0.17 -6.92 -16.17
CA LEU A 119 0.03 -8.31 -15.79
C LEU A 119 0.00 -8.42 -14.26
N ILE A 120 -0.68 -9.43 -13.73
CA ILE A 120 -0.81 -9.67 -12.30
C ILE A 120 -0.53 -11.14 -12.00
N ALA A 121 0.62 -11.40 -11.37
CA ALA A 121 1.02 -12.72 -10.90
C ALA A 121 0.75 -12.87 -9.40
N TYR A 122 0.41 -14.08 -8.97
CA TYR A 122 0.19 -14.42 -7.56
C TYR A 122 1.28 -15.38 -7.09
N GLN A 123 1.71 -15.24 -5.83
CA GLN A 123 2.63 -16.17 -5.18
C GLN A 123 2.32 -16.29 -3.69
N ASP A 124 2.35 -17.53 -3.16
CA ASP A 124 2.40 -17.78 -1.72
C ASP A 124 3.75 -17.35 -1.15
N VAL A 125 3.72 -16.69 0.01
CA VAL A 125 4.92 -16.36 0.80
C VAL A 125 4.77 -16.88 2.23
N PRO A 126 5.86 -16.93 3.02
CA PRO A 126 5.75 -17.21 4.45
C PRO A 126 4.74 -16.25 5.12
N GLY A 127 3.74 -16.80 5.81
CA GLY A 127 2.71 -16.03 6.51
C GLY A 127 1.63 -15.38 5.63
N GLY A 128 1.61 -15.60 4.30
CA GLY A 128 0.57 -14.99 3.45
C GLY A 128 0.78 -15.20 1.95
N ALA A 129 0.58 -14.12 1.18
CA ALA A 129 0.74 -14.10 -0.28
C ALA A 129 1.13 -12.71 -0.80
N GLU A 130 1.51 -12.66 -2.07
CA GLU A 130 1.74 -11.41 -2.81
C GLU A 130 1.14 -11.42 -4.22
N LEU A 131 0.85 -10.22 -4.69
CA LEU A 131 0.53 -9.91 -6.08
C LEU A 131 1.67 -9.07 -6.68
N ARG A 132 2.23 -9.55 -7.78
CA ARG A 132 3.22 -8.83 -8.57
C ARG A 132 2.57 -8.25 -9.82
N TYR A 133 2.57 -6.93 -9.90
CA TYR A 133 2.04 -6.14 -11.00
C TYR A 133 3.19 -5.77 -11.94
N GLN A 134 2.96 -5.90 -13.25
CA GLN A 134 3.93 -5.54 -14.28
C GLN A 134 3.24 -4.85 -15.47
N SER A 135 3.87 -3.81 -16.00
CA SER A 135 3.39 -3.09 -17.18
C SER A 135 4.57 -2.48 -17.94
N ALA A 136 4.49 -2.48 -19.28
CA ALA A 136 5.38 -1.70 -20.14
C ALA A 136 4.87 -0.27 -20.39
N ASP A 137 3.61 0.01 -20.04
CA ASP A 137 3.03 1.35 -20.13
C ASP A 137 3.42 2.17 -18.89
N PRO A 138 4.21 3.24 -19.05
CA PRO A 138 4.65 4.08 -17.93
C PRO A 138 3.49 4.80 -17.23
N ALA A 139 2.37 5.06 -17.91
CA ALA A 139 1.20 5.67 -17.27
C ALA A 139 0.53 4.69 -16.29
N LEU A 140 0.48 3.40 -16.62
CA LEU A 140 -0.02 2.36 -15.71
C LEU A 140 0.93 2.14 -14.53
N VAL A 141 2.25 2.19 -14.75
CA VAL A 141 3.23 2.10 -13.65
C VAL A 141 3.08 3.28 -12.70
N ALA A 142 2.97 4.51 -13.22
CA ALA A 142 2.76 5.70 -12.40
C ALA A 142 1.44 5.63 -11.61
N ALA A 143 0.35 5.19 -12.26
CA ALA A 143 -0.94 5.01 -11.60
C ALA A 143 -0.88 3.95 -10.49
N LEU A 144 -0.18 2.83 -10.71
CA LEU A 144 0.04 1.81 -9.69
C LEU A 144 0.79 2.36 -8.48
N HIS A 145 1.82 3.18 -8.72
CA HIS A 145 2.59 3.82 -7.64
C HIS A 145 1.75 4.83 -6.85
N GLN A 146 0.90 5.61 -7.51
CA GLN A 146 -0.06 6.51 -6.86
C GLN A 146 -1.06 5.73 -6.00
N TRP A 147 -1.56 4.62 -6.54
CA TRP A 147 -2.48 3.74 -5.81
C TRP A 147 -1.83 3.13 -4.57
N PHE A 148 -0.57 2.68 -4.67
CA PHE A 148 0.19 2.17 -3.52
C PHE A 148 0.40 3.22 -2.44
N GLU A 149 0.75 4.46 -2.80
CA GLU A 149 0.87 5.56 -1.81
C GLU A 149 -0.45 5.86 -1.10
N ALA A 150 -1.55 5.89 -1.84
CA ALA A 150 -2.87 6.10 -1.26
C ALA A 150 -3.23 4.98 -0.27
N GLN A 151 -2.88 3.73 -0.60
CA GLN A 151 -3.07 2.59 0.30
C GLN A 151 -2.25 2.73 1.59
N LEU A 152 -0.98 3.14 1.49
CA LEU A 152 -0.13 3.37 2.68
C LEU A 152 -0.74 4.41 3.63
N SER A 153 -1.30 5.49 3.07
CA SER A 153 -1.96 6.53 3.86
C SER A 153 -3.24 6.02 4.53
N ASP A 154 -4.02 5.19 3.84
CA ASP A 154 -5.36 4.76 4.27
C ASP A 154 -5.34 3.65 5.32
N HIS A 155 -4.38 2.73 5.20
CA HIS A 155 -4.23 1.60 6.13
C HIS A 155 -3.32 1.93 7.32
N GLY A 156 -2.64 3.08 7.30
CA GLY A 156 -1.89 3.62 8.44
C GLY A 156 -0.89 2.60 9.05
N PRO A 157 -0.99 2.27 10.35
CA PRO A 157 -0.02 1.40 11.04
C PRO A 157 -0.04 -0.06 10.57
N ASP A 158 -1.06 -0.47 9.82
CA ASP A 158 -1.18 -1.83 9.27
C ASP A 158 -0.65 -1.92 7.82
N ALA A 159 -0.06 -0.85 7.31
CA ALA A 159 0.62 -0.82 6.03
C ALA A 159 2.01 -0.18 6.11
N GLN A 160 2.92 -0.66 5.28
CA GLN A 160 4.27 -0.13 5.18
C GLN A 160 4.81 -0.15 3.75
N ALA A 161 5.65 0.81 3.41
CA ALA A 161 6.42 0.76 2.18
C ALA A 161 7.45 -0.38 2.29
N GLY A 162 7.50 -1.24 1.28
CA GLY A 162 8.61 -2.19 1.16
C GLY A 162 9.78 -1.55 0.43
N HIS A 163 10.99 -2.00 0.75
CA HIS A 163 12.18 -1.61 0.00
C HIS A 163 12.34 -2.51 -1.22
N ALA A 164 12.60 -1.90 -2.38
CA ALA A 164 13.07 -2.66 -3.53
C ALA A 164 14.46 -3.21 -3.15
N HIS A 165 14.50 -4.45 -2.71
CA HIS A 165 15.74 -5.19 -2.72
C HIS A 165 15.92 -5.65 -4.16
N ASP A 166 16.92 -5.08 -4.83
CA ASP A 166 17.46 -5.66 -6.06
C ASP A 166 17.63 -7.15 -5.82
N HIS A 167 16.93 -7.98 -6.61
CA HIS A 167 17.21 -9.39 -6.65
C HIS A 167 18.55 -9.55 -7.37
N ASP A 168 19.63 -9.36 -6.61
CA ASP A 168 20.97 -9.72 -7.01
C ASP A 168 21.05 -11.24 -7.22
N HIS A 169 21.56 -11.59 -8.39
CA HIS A 169 22.23 -12.83 -8.74
C HIS A 169 21.49 -14.16 -8.53
N ALA A 170 21.03 -14.69 -9.67
CA ALA A 170 20.92 -16.13 -9.88
C ALA A 170 22.17 -16.84 -9.34
N HIS A 171 22.01 -17.63 -8.28
CA HIS A 171 23.01 -18.60 -7.85
C HIS A 171 23.16 -19.65 -8.97
N HIS A 172 24.14 -19.42 -9.84
CA HIS A 172 24.68 -20.43 -10.74
C HIS A 172 25.28 -21.55 -9.87
N HIS A 173 24.58 -22.67 -9.77
CA HIS A 173 25.13 -23.93 -9.27
C HIS A 173 26.04 -24.51 -10.36
N PRO A 174 27.34 -24.72 -10.13
CA PRO A 174 28.16 -25.47 -11.08
C PRO A 174 27.79 -26.95 -10.96
N MET A 175 27.43 -27.56 -12.09
CA MET A 175 27.24 -29.02 -12.19
C MET A 175 28.60 -29.71 -11.98
N PRO A 176 28.67 -30.81 -11.21
CA PRO A 176 29.91 -31.58 -11.12
C PRO A 176 30.17 -32.29 -12.45
N ALA A 177 31.37 -32.11 -12.99
CA ALA A 177 31.87 -32.88 -14.12
C ALA A 177 32.00 -34.35 -13.69
N GLY A 178 31.27 -35.23 -14.39
CA GLY A 178 31.35 -36.67 -14.21
C GLY A 178 32.75 -37.19 -14.53
N GLY A 179 33.21 -38.13 -13.70
CA GLY A 179 34.42 -38.87 -13.94
C GLY A 179 34.24 -39.96 -15.00
N HIS A 180 35.27 -40.13 -15.82
CA HIS A 180 35.69 -41.37 -16.45
C HIS A 180 37.21 -41.36 -16.54
#